data_AF-A0A533SQZ1-F1
#
_entry.id   AF-A0A533SQZ1-F1
#
_cell.length_a   1.000
_cell.length_b   1.000
_cell.length_c   1.000
_cell.angle_alpha   90.00
_cell.angle_beta   90.00
_cell.angle_gamma   90.00
#
_symmetry.space_group_name_H-M   'P 1'
#
loop_
_entity.id
_entity.type
_entity.pdbx_description
1 polymer ?
#
loop_
_entity_poly.entity_id
_entity_poly.type
_entity_poly.pdbx_seq_one_letter_code
_entity_poly.pdbx_strand_id
1 'polypeptide(L)'
;MKNKAPAWVDPYLLPHLDGLKRRHEKVARLLESLGDLCGFADAHQRYGLHRDGESWRFCEWAPHATEVFLVGDFSEWRESGQFRLTKNADGEFLGEFPARSILHGQHYKLSV
;
A
#
# COMPACT_ATOMS: atom_id res chain seq x y z
N MET A 1 19.87 19.56 -40.78
CA MET A 1 18.41 19.84 -40.83
C MET A 1 17.91 20.08 -39.42
N LYS A 2 17.33 21.25 -39.13
CA LYS A 2 16.74 21.53 -37.81
C LYS A 2 15.43 20.75 -37.74
N ASN A 3 15.36 19.73 -36.90
CA ASN A 3 14.09 19.06 -36.57
C ASN A 3 13.16 20.11 -35.97
N LYS A 4 12.22 20.63 -36.76
CA LYS A 4 11.18 21.54 -36.29
C LYS A 4 10.22 20.68 -35.48
N ALA A 5 10.16 20.91 -34.17
CA ALA A 5 9.12 20.34 -33.34
C ALA A 5 7.73 20.85 -33.82
N PRO A 6 6.65 20.07 -33.66
CA PRO A 6 5.30 20.50 -33.97
C PRO A 6 4.96 21.86 -33.34
N ALA A 7 4.08 22.64 -33.97
CA ALA A 7 3.77 24.02 -33.55
C ALA A 7 3.21 24.17 -32.12
N TRP A 8 2.76 23.08 -31.49
CA TRP A 8 2.28 23.04 -30.11
C TRP A 8 3.38 22.76 -29.07
N VAL A 9 4.59 22.42 -29.51
CA VAL A 9 5.73 22.18 -28.62
C VAL A 9 6.41 23.50 -28.32
N ASP A 10 6.37 23.90 -27.06
CA ASP A 10 7.13 25.05 -26.54
C ASP A 10 8.62 24.93 -26.92
N PRO A 11 9.18 25.86 -27.73
CA PRO A 11 10.58 25.83 -28.17
C PRO A 11 11.58 25.84 -27.02
N TYR A 12 11.23 26.38 -25.85
CA TYR A 12 12.10 26.39 -24.67
C TYR A 12 12.31 24.99 -24.08
N LEU A 13 11.52 23.99 -24.49
CA LEU A 13 11.70 22.60 -24.08
C LEU A 13 12.75 21.85 -24.92
N LEU A 14 13.19 22.39 -26.06
CA LEU A 14 14.14 21.72 -26.96
C LEU A 14 15.47 21.33 -26.29
N PRO A 15 16.11 22.18 -25.46
CA PRO A 15 17.32 21.81 -24.73
C PRO A 15 17.10 20.70 -23.69
N HIS A 16 15.85 20.38 -23.36
CA HIS A 16 15.48 19.45 -22.30
C HIS A 16 14.86 18.14 -22.82
N LEU A 17 14.82 17.93 -24.14
CA LEU A 17 14.17 16.77 -24.76
C LEU A 17 14.67 15.43 -24.21
N ASP A 18 15.97 15.29 -23.98
CA ASP A 18 16.51 14.04 -23.43
C ASP A 18 16.00 13.77 -22.01
N GLY A 19 15.85 14.83 -21.20
CA GLY A 19 15.24 14.72 -19.87
C GLY A 19 13.76 14.36 -19.93
N LEU A 20 13.02 14.94 -20.87
CA LEU A 20 11.61 14.62 -21.10
C LEU A 20 11.42 13.18 -21.56
N LYS A 21 12.24 12.69 -22.49
CA LYS A 21 12.23 11.29 -22.94
C LYS A 21 12.50 10.33 -21.79
N ARG A 22 13.55 10.56 -20.99
CA ARG A 22 13.84 9.72 -19.81
C ARG A 22 12.69 9.67 -18.81
N ARG A 23 12.01 10.80 -18.57
CA ARG A 23 10.83 10.85 -17.68
C ARG A 23 9.68 10.05 -18.26
N HIS A 24 9.39 10.21 -19.55
CA HIS A 24 8.35 9.45 -20.25
C HIS A 24 8.62 7.94 -20.17
N GLU A 25 9.83 7.50 -20.50
CA GLU A 25 10.22 6.10 -20.41
C GLU A 25 10.16 5.55 -18.98
N LYS A 26 10.53 6.36 -17.97
CA LYS A 26 10.40 5.97 -16.56
C LYS A 26 8.93 5.74 -16.19
N VAL A 27 8.03 6.63 -16.61
CA VAL A 27 6.60 6.48 -16.36
C VAL A 27 6.06 5.25 -17.09
N ALA A 28 6.42 5.04 -18.36
CA ALA A 28 6.00 3.87 -19.11
C ALA A 28 6.39 2.54 -18.42
N ARG A 29 7.65 2.41 -17.99
CA ARG A 29 8.11 1.24 -17.22
C ARG A 29 7.39 1.08 -15.88
N LEU A 30 7.11 2.19 -15.18
CA LEU A 30 6.38 2.14 -13.92
C LEU A 30 4.93 1.66 -14.14
N LEU A 31 4.26 2.14 -15.19
CA LEU A 31 2.91 1.71 -15.55
C LEU A 31 2.86 0.21 -15.87
N GLU A 32 3.86 -0.31 -16.59
CA GLU A 32 3.99 -1.76 -16.83
C GLU A 32 4.11 -2.55 -15.52
N SER A 33 4.84 -2.04 -14.53
CA SER A 33 5.02 -2.72 -13.24
C SER A 33 3.83 -2.61 -12.29
N LEU A 34 3.07 -1.51 -12.35
CA LEU A 34 1.91 -1.27 -11.47
C LEU A 34 0.65 -1.99 -11.96
N GLY A 35 0.58 -2.34 -13.25
CA GLY A 35 -0.61 -2.94 -13.85
C GLY A 35 -1.78 -1.95 -13.91
N ASP A 36 -2.96 -2.37 -13.47
CA ASP A 36 -4.14 -1.51 -13.42
C ASP A 36 -4.02 -0.44 -12.32
N LEU A 37 -4.06 0.83 -12.73
CA LEU A 37 -3.94 1.96 -11.81
C LEU A 37 -5.13 2.11 -10.86
N CYS A 38 -6.34 1.72 -11.31
CA CYS A 38 -7.51 1.78 -10.44
C CYS A 38 -7.37 0.75 -9.31
N GLY A 39 -7.07 -0.50 -9.65
CA GLY A 39 -6.79 -1.54 -8.67
C GLY A 39 -5.62 -1.21 -7.74
N PHE A 40 -4.55 -0.58 -8.26
CA PHE A 40 -3.46 -0.10 -7.42
C PHE A 40 -3.91 0.98 -6.42
N ALA A 41 -4.74 1.95 -6.86
CA ALA A 41 -5.28 2.99 -6.00
C ALA A 41 -6.30 2.47 -4.96
N ASP A 42 -6.95 1.35 -5.26
CA ASP A 42 -7.92 0.69 -4.37
C ASP A 42 -7.27 -0.21 -3.30
N ALA A 43 -5.94 -0.21 -3.18
CA ALA A 43 -5.22 -0.99 -2.17
C ALA A 43 -5.73 -0.76 -0.73
N HIS A 44 -6.26 0.43 -0.43
CA HIS A 44 -6.87 0.76 0.87
C HIS A 44 -8.10 -0.10 1.22
N GLN A 45 -8.75 -0.75 0.24
CA GLN A 45 -9.84 -1.69 0.49
C GLN A 45 -9.33 -3.04 1.03
N ARG A 46 -8.02 -3.32 0.91
CA ARG A 46 -7.37 -4.54 1.39
C ARG A 46 -6.47 -4.27 2.61
N TYR A 47 -5.64 -3.24 2.53
CA TYR A 47 -4.71 -2.87 3.60
C TYR A 47 -5.41 -2.12 4.73
N GLY A 48 -4.91 -2.28 5.95
CA GLY A 48 -5.51 -1.75 7.17
C GLY A 48 -6.52 -2.72 7.79
N LEU A 49 -7.32 -2.21 8.73
CA LEU A 49 -8.30 -2.98 9.49
C LEU A 49 -9.71 -2.78 8.92
N HIS A 50 -10.31 -3.86 8.43
CA HIS A 50 -11.62 -3.85 7.78
C HIS A 50 -12.59 -4.78 8.49
N ARG A 51 -13.84 -4.35 8.64
CA ARG A 51 -14.91 -5.20 9.15
C ARG A 51 -15.69 -5.80 7.99
N ASP A 52 -15.82 -7.12 8.03
CA ASP A 52 -16.50 -7.95 7.05
C ASP A 52 -17.56 -8.76 7.79
N GLY A 53 -18.71 -8.14 8.09
CA GLY A 53 -19.87 -8.78 8.72
C GLY A 53 -19.57 -9.57 10.00
N GLU A 54 -19.12 -10.81 9.81
CA GLU A 54 -18.79 -11.84 10.78
C GLU A 54 -17.36 -11.75 11.35
N SER A 55 -16.42 -11.07 10.68
CA SER A 55 -15.03 -10.94 11.12
C SER A 55 -14.41 -9.57 10.89
N TRP A 56 -13.24 -9.36 11.48
CA TRP A 56 -12.30 -8.29 11.17
C TRP A 56 -11.13 -8.88 10.40
N ARG A 57 -10.78 -8.28 9.27
CA ARG A 57 -9.61 -8.64 8.47
C ARG A 57 -8.58 -7.51 8.55
N PHE A 58 -7.32 -7.88 8.70
CA PHE A 58 -6.21 -6.95 8.76
C PHE A 58 -5.12 -7.35 7.76
N CYS A 59 -4.54 -6.36 7.08
CA CYS A 59 -3.38 -6.54 6.21
C CYS A 59 -2.42 -5.35 6.32
N GLU A 60 -1.14 -5.63 6.51
CA GLU A 60 -0.06 -4.63 6.50
C GLU A 60 1.16 -5.16 5.75
N TRP A 61 1.82 -4.31 4.96
CA TRP A 61 3.08 -4.67 4.34
C TRP A 61 4.25 -4.27 5.26
N ALA A 62 4.96 -5.27 5.80
CA ALA A 62 6.08 -5.05 6.72
C ALA A 62 7.17 -6.11 6.50
N PRO A 63 7.79 -6.20 5.32
CA PRO A 63 8.63 -7.33 4.91
C PRO A 63 9.87 -7.54 5.80
N HIS A 64 10.28 -6.52 6.55
CA HIS A 64 11.43 -6.59 7.44
C HIS A 64 11.07 -6.87 8.91
N ALA A 65 9.78 -6.86 9.27
CA ALA A 65 9.34 -7.27 10.60
C ALA A 65 9.45 -8.80 10.75
N THR A 66 9.84 -9.23 11.95
CA THR A 66 9.92 -10.66 12.31
C THR A 66 8.56 -11.15 12.83
N GLU A 67 7.94 -10.37 13.69
CA GLU A 67 6.62 -10.61 14.24
C GLU A 67 5.84 -9.30 14.28
N VAL A 68 4.52 -9.38 14.17
CA VAL A 68 3.65 -8.22 14.32
C VAL A 68 2.42 -8.62 15.12
N PHE A 69 2.03 -7.77 16.06
CA PHE A 69 0.80 -7.90 16.83
C PHE A 69 -0.06 -6.66 16.63
N LEU A 70 -1.37 -6.87 16.51
CA LEU A 70 -2.35 -5.80 16.65
C LEU A 70 -2.61 -5.60 18.14
N VAL A 71 -2.27 -4.42 18.68
CA VAL A 71 -2.49 -4.11 20.11
C VAL A 71 -3.36 -2.87 20.23
N GLY A 72 -4.24 -2.83 21.23
CA GLY A 72 -5.18 -1.72 21.39
C GLY A 72 -6.02 -1.87 22.64
N ASP A 73 -7.11 -1.11 22.72
CA ASP A 73 -8.02 -1.16 23.88
C ASP A 73 -8.57 -2.57 24.13
N PHE A 74 -8.81 -3.35 23.06
CA PHE A 74 -9.27 -4.74 23.13
C PHE A 74 -8.24 -5.73 23.71
N SER A 75 -6.96 -5.35 23.77
CA SER A 75 -5.87 -6.17 24.32
C SER A 75 -5.22 -5.51 25.54
N GLU A 76 -5.84 -4.48 26.11
CA GLU A 76 -5.27 -3.65 27.18
C GLU A 76 -3.85 -3.15 26.84
N TRP A 77 -3.61 -2.85 25.57
CA TRP A 77 -2.31 -2.42 25.04
C TRP A 77 -1.17 -3.42 25.26
N ARG A 78 -1.47 -4.71 25.40
CA ARG A 78 -0.50 -5.81 25.53
C ARG A 78 -0.53 -6.73 24.31
N GLU A 79 0.62 -7.34 24.02
CA GLU A 79 0.73 -8.40 23.03
C GLU A 79 -0.02 -9.64 23.51
N SER A 80 -0.80 -10.23 22.61
CA SER A 80 -1.54 -11.47 22.86
C SER A 80 -1.50 -12.31 21.60
N GLY A 81 -1.33 -13.63 21.77
CA GLY A 81 -1.35 -14.59 20.66
C GLY A 81 -2.65 -14.53 19.86
N GLN A 82 -3.77 -14.08 20.47
CA GLN A 82 -5.04 -13.87 19.79
C GLN A 82 -4.96 -12.83 18.67
N PHE A 83 -4.08 -11.84 18.81
CA PHE A 83 -3.93 -10.71 17.88
C PHE A 83 -2.59 -10.71 17.14
N ARG A 84 -1.90 -11.86 17.12
CA ARG A 84 -0.67 -12.06 16.36
C ARG A 84 -1.00 -12.18 14.88
N LEU A 85 -0.25 -11.47 14.04
CA LEU A 85 -0.39 -11.52 12.59
C LEU A 85 0.49 -12.61 11.99
N THR A 86 0.06 -13.15 10.86
CA THR A 86 0.80 -14.16 10.09
C THR A 86 1.46 -13.51 8.89
N LYS A 87 2.80 -13.64 8.78
CA LYS A 87 3.55 -13.15 7.63
C LYS A 87 3.45 -14.13 6.45
N ASN A 88 3.10 -13.64 5.27
CA ASN A 88 3.14 -14.42 4.03
C ASN A 88 4.50 -14.30 3.32
N ALA A 89 4.65 -15.00 2.19
CA ALA A 89 5.89 -15.03 1.41
C ALA A 89 6.28 -13.66 0.82
N ASP A 90 5.30 -12.79 0.57
CA ASP A 90 5.48 -11.46 -0.02
C ASP A 90 5.81 -10.37 1.03
N GLY A 91 5.87 -10.76 2.31
CA GLY A 91 6.20 -9.87 3.41
C GLY A 91 5.01 -9.10 3.98
N GLU A 92 3.79 -9.52 3.65
CA GLU A 92 2.56 -8.98 4.22
C GLU A 92 2.19 -9.73 5.50
N PHE A 93 1.71 -9.00 6.49
CA PHE A 93 1.18 -9.52 7.74
C PHE A 93 -0.34 -9.49 7.69
N LEU A 94 -0.95 -10.65 7.92
CA LEU A 94 -2.38 -10.88 7.81
C LEU A 94 -2.98 -11.28 9.16
N GLY A 95 -4.18 -10.78 9.45
CA GLY A 95 -4.93 -11.14 10.65
C GLY A 95 -6.41 -11.31 10.33
N GLU A 96 -7.05 -12.30 10.96
CA GLU A 96 -8.50 -12.46 10.95
C GLU A 96 -8.99 -12.67 12.38
N PHE A 97 -9.95 -11.85 12.81
CA PHE A 97 -10.43 -11.82 14.18
C PHE A 97 -11.96 -11.89 14.21
N PRO A 98 -12.58 -12.58 15.19
CA PRO A 98 -14.03 -12.60 15.31
C PRO A 98 -14.62 -11.19 15.49
N ALA A 99 -15.81 -10.92 14.95
CA ALA A 99 -16.44 -9.58 15.01
C ALA A 99 -16.58 -8.99 16.43
N ARG A 100 -16.62 -9.85 17.48
CA ARG A 100 -16.74 -9.43 18.88
C ARG A 100 -15.41 -9.13 19.57
N SER A 101 -14.28 -9.45 18.94
CA SER A 101 -12.94 -9.27 19.53
C SER A 101 -12.44 -7.83 19.48
N ILE A 102 -12.96 -7.03 18.54
CA ILE A 102 -12.64 -5.61 18.37
C ILE A 102 -13.95 -4.85 18.19
N LEU A 103 -14.13 -3.76 18.93
CA LEU A 103 -15.30 -2.91 18.88
C LEU A 103 -15.00 -1.62 18.12
N HIS A 104 -16.01 -1.10 17.42
CA HIS A 104 -15.89 0.18 16.75
C HIS A 104 -15.57 1.30 17.76
N GLY A 105 -14.65 2.20 17.38
CA GLY A 105 -14.20 3.32 18.21
C GLY A 105 -13.02 3.00 19.13
N GLN A 106 -12.58 1.73 19.22
CA GLN A 106 -11.36 1.38 19.94
C GLN A 106 -10.11 1.81 19.17
N HIS A 107 -9.10 2.27 19.92
CA HIS A 107 -7.79 2.58 19.37
C HIS A 107 -6.93 1.31 19.23
N TYR A 108 -6.06 1.32 18.23
CA TYR A 108 -5.06 0.27 18.03
C TYR A 108 -3.76 0.83 17.47
N LYS A 109 -2.70 0.03 17.57
CA LYS A 109 -1.39 0.22 16.91
C LYS A 109 -0.80 -1.14 16.55
N LEU A 110 0.29 -1.11 15.79
CA LEU A 110 1.13 -2.29 15.55
C LEU A 110 2.26 -2.35 16.58
N SER A 111 2.45 -3.51 17.18
CA SER A 111 3.68 -3.88 17.89
C SER A 111 4.54 -4.70 16.93
N VAL A 112 5.78 -4.28 16.70
CA VAL A 112 6.72 -4.75 15.66
C VAL A 112 8.09 -5.01 16.26
#